data_AF-A0A7C6DVQ4-F1
#
_entry.id   AF-A0A7C6DVQ4-F1
#
_cell.length_a   1.000
_cell.length_b   1.000
_cell.length_c   1.000
_cell.angle_alpha   90.00
_cell.angle_beta   90.00
_cell.angle_gamma   90.00
#
_symmetry.space_group_name_H-M   'P 1'
#
loop_
_entity.id
_entity.type
_entity.pdbx_description
1 polymer ?
#
loop_
_entity_poly.entity_id
_entity_poly.type
_entity_poly.pdbx_seq_one_letter_code
_entity_poly.pdbx_strand_id
1 'polypeptide(L)'
;MEVKMFNQPLRKSYRSLLYIILTVLLLLFPSISFADADRIFKENSKAVVIVIAYDEKGNRISQGSGFIVREDGAIVTNYHVISNARNIKIKVGDKTVDVEGLIHIDKENDLVILKIKGENLPTVRLGDIEKASVGEKVYVISSPQGFENTISEGILSGIWEIVGTNKKILQITAPVSRAGQWQFKRGVIDKWIGEEALKRVTQNKRTYSKKQMKTIYSMEKI
;
A
#
# COMPACT_ATOMS: atom_id res chain seq x y z
N MET A 1 35.76 -9.20 62.93
CA MET A 1 35.85 -10.55 62.34
C MET A 1 34.98 -10.55 61.10
N GLU A 2 35.59 -10.72 59.94
CA GLU A 2 35.04 -10.41 58.61
C GLU A 2 34.07 -11.50 58.12
N VAL A 3 32.88 -11.11 57.69
CA VAL A 3 31.86 -12.02 57.15
C VAL A 3 32.27 -12.41 55.73
N LYS A 4 32.84 -13.61 55.55
CA LYS A 4 33.14 -14.18 54.23
C LYS A 4 31.83 -14.46 53.48
N MET A 5 31.43 -13.53 52.62
CA MET A 5 30.34 -13.74 51.66
C MET A 5 30.70 -14.86 50.68
N PHE A 6 29.73 -15.76 50.52
CA PHE A 6 29.76 -16.98 49.75
C PHE A 6 29.84 -16.71 48.24
N ASN A 7 31.05 -16.55 47.71
CA ASN A 7 31.31 -16.42 46.28
C ASN A 7 31.70 -17.80 45.69
N GLN A 8 30.73 -18.70 45.54
CA GLN A 8 30.94 -20.01 44.92
C GLN A 8 30.67 -19.92 43.41
N PRO A 9 31.62 -20.31 42.54
CA PRO A 9 31.42 -20.24 41.10
C PRO A 9 30.34 -21.24 40.66
N LEU A 10 29.33 -20.75 39.94
CA LEU A 10 28.28 -21.57 39.31
C LEU A 10 28.91 -22.79 38.62
N ARG A 11 28.55 -24.01 39.07
CA ARG A 11 29.10 -25.28 38.56
C ARG A 11 28.97 -25.33 37.03
N LYS A 12 30.05 -25.72 36.32
CA LYS A 12 30.17 -25.78 34.85
C LYS A 12 28.92 -26.36 34.13
N SER A 13 28.23 -27.31 34.74
CA SER A 13 27.03 -27.97 34.21
C SER A 13 25.84 -27.03 33.93
N TYR A 14 25.67 -25.96 34.70
CA TYR A 14 24.56 -25.02 34.50
C TYR A 14 24.85 -24.02 33.39
N ARG A 15 26.13 -23.78 33.06
CA ARG A 15 26.53 -22.87 31.99
C ARG A 15 26.16 -23.41 30.62
N SER A 16 26.43 -24.69 30.35
CA SER A 16 26.06 -25.34 29.08
C SER A 16 24.55 -25.39 28.89
N LEU A 17 23.78 -25.66 29.96
CA LEU A 17 22.32 -25.65 29.93
C LEU A 17 21.76 -24.24 29.66
N LEU A 18 22.36 -23.21 30.28
CA LEU A 18 22.02 -21.82 30.02
C LEU A 18 22.28 -21.43 28.55
N TYR A 19 23.42 -21.82 27.97
CA TYR A 19 23.71 -21.54 26.56
C TYR A 19 22.75 -22.25 25.62
N ILE A 20 22.38 -23.50 25.89
CA ILE A 20 21.38 -24.22 25.09
C ILE A 20 20.02 -23.52 25.16
N ILE A 21 19.59 -23.10 26.35
CA ILE A 21 18.34 -22.34 26.52
C ILE A 21 18.42 -21.01 25.77
N LEU A 22 19.54 -20.28 25.85
CA LEU A 22 19.70 -19.00 25.15
C LEU A 22 19.71 -19.17 23.63
N THR A 23 20.35 -20.22 23.10
CA THR A 23 20.38 -20.53 21.67
C THR A 23 19.00 -20.97 21.18
N VAL A 24 18.28 -21.80 21.95
CA VAL A 24 16.89 -22.16 21.63
C VAL A 24 15.97 -20.95 21.69
N LEU A 25 16.15 -20.05 22.66
CA LEU A 25 15.40 -18.80 22.75
C LEU A 25 15.69 -17.89 21.56
N LEU A 26 16.95 -17.79 21.12
CA LEU A 26 17.35 -17.03 19.92
C LEU A 26 16.76 -17.62 18.62
N LEU A 27 16.66 -18.96 18.55
CA LEU A 27 16.05 -19.69 17.43
C LEU A 27 14.51 -19.67 17.44
N LEU A 28 13.88 -19.29 18.56
CA LEU A 28 12.44 -18.99 18.63
C LEU A 28 12.10 -17.58 18.11
N PHE A 29 13.10 -16.75 17.79
CA PHE A 29 12.93 -15.38 17.27
C PHE A 29 13.28 -15.14 15.78
N PRO A 30 12.96 -16.02 14.81
CA PRO A 30 12.90 -15.60 13.41
C PRO A 30 11.45 -15.49 12.90
N SER A 31 11.18 -14.43 12.13
CA SER A 31 10.05 -14.22 11.18
C SER A 31 9.00 -13.13 11.47
N ILE A 32 9.31 -12.08 12.26
CA ILE A 32 8.35 -10.96 12.40
C ILE A 32 8.12 -10.23 11.06
N SER A 33 9.15 -10.11 10.20
CA SER A 33 9.02 -9.32 8.95
C SER A 33 8.14 -9.96 7.87
N PHE A 34 8.18 -11.29 7.70
CA PHE A 34 7.39 -11.98 6.68
C PHE A 34 5.91 -12.10 7.05
N ALA A 35 5.60 -12.20 8.35
CA ALA A 35 4.23 -12.32 8.84
C ALA A 35 3.39 -11.06 8.52
N ASP A 36 4.00 -9.87 8.59
CA ASP A 36 3.31 -8.62 8.26
C ASP A 36 3.05 -8.49 6.75
N ALA A 37 4.04 -8.79 5.90
CA ALA A 37 3.87 -8.69 4.44
C ALA A 37 2.74 -9.60 3.92
N ASP A 38 2.69 -10.85 4.40
CA ASP A 38 1.65 -11.81 4.03
C ASP A 38 0.25 -11.37 4.49
N ARG A 39 0.13 -10.85 5.72
CA ARG A 39 -1.14 -10.31 6.24
C ARG A 39 -1.64 -9.16 5.38
N ILE A 40 -0.78 -8.16 5.15
CA ILE A 40 -1.09 -6.96 4.38
C ILE A 40 -1.53 -7.34 2.97
N PHE A 41 -0.80 -8.25 2.34
CA PHE A 41 -1.12 -8.74 1.01
C PHE A 41 -2.48 -9.44 0.99
N LYS A 42 -2.76 -10.36 1.91
CA LYS A 42 -4.04 -11.09 1.96
C LYS A 42 -5.23 -10.16 2.19
N GLU A 43 -5.08 -9.16 3.04
CA GLU A 43 -6.14 -8.20 3.36
C GLU A 43 -6.44 -7.26 2.18
N ASN A 44 -5.42 -6.81 1.45
CA ASN A 44 -5.57 -5.72 0.48
C ASN A 44 -5.50 -6.14 -0.99
N SER A 45 -4.84 -7.26 -1.32
CA SER A 45 -4.62 -7.68 -2.72
C SER A 45 -5.92 -7.82 -3.51
N LYS A 46 -7.01 -8.26 -2.88
CA LYS A 46 -8.31 -8.41 -3.55
C LYS A 46 -8.91 -7.08 -4.02
N ALA A 47 -8.54 -5.97 -3.38
CA ALA A 47 -8.99 -4.63 -3.75
C ALA A 47 -8.08 -3.97 -4.81
N VAL A 48 -6.93 -4.56 -5.12
CA VAL A 48 -6.02 -4.09 -6.17
C VAL A 48 -6.46 -4.65 -7.52
N VAL A 49 -6.54 -3.76 -8.52
CA VAL A 49 -7.07 -4.06 -9.85
C VAL A 49 -6.08 -3.69 -10.93
N ILE A 50 -6.16 -4.37 -12.08
CA ILE A 50 -5.43 -3.97 -13.28
C ILE A 50 -6.34 -3.08 -14.13
N VAL A 51 -5.82 -1.93 -14.54
CA VAL A 51 -6.50 -1.00 -15.44
C VAL A 51 -5.89 -1.14 -16.82
N ILE A 52 -6.71 -1.45 -17.82
CA ILE A 52 -6.26 -1.66 -19.20
C ILE A 52 -6.97 -0.67 -20.10
N ALA A 53 -6.19 0.15 -20.81
CA ALA A 53 -6.66 1.13 -21.77
C ALA A 53 -6.49 0.63 -23.20
N TYR A 54 -7.52 0.86 -24.02
CA TYR A 54 -7.59 0.46 -25.41
C TYR A 54 -7.83 1.67 -26.32
N ASP A 55 -7.24 1.65 -27.52
CA ASP A 55 -7.51 2.64 -28.57
C ASP A 55 -8.82 2.34 -29.33
N GLU A 56 -9.14 3.17 -30.32
CA GLU A 56 -10.33 3.00 -31.18
C GLU A 56 -10.31 1.70 -32.01
N LYS A 57 -9.12 1.15 -32.27
CA LYS A 57 -8.93 -0.08 -33.04
C LYS A 57 -8.98 -1.33 -32.15
N GLY A 58 -9.15 -1.16 -30.83
CA GLY A 58 -9.15 -2.24 -29.85
C GLY A 58 -7.76 -2.74 -29.46
N ASN A 59 -6.68 -2.03 -29.81
CA ASN A 59 -5.34 -2.36 -29.36
C ASN A 59 -5.13 -1.88 -27.93
N ARG A 60 -4.43 -2.69 -27.11
CA ARG A 60 -3.98 -2.27 -25.78
C ARG A 60 -2.90 -1.21 -25.94
N ILE A 61 -3.14 -0.02 -25.40
CA ILE A 61 -2.20 1.12 -25.50
C ILE A 61 -1.54 1.47 -24.18
N SER A 62 -2.16 1.11 -23.06
CA SER A 62 -1.65 1.39 -21.73
C SER A 62 -2.21 0.40 -20.72
N GLN A 63 -1.42 0.13 -19.68
CA GLN A 63 -1.82 -0.70 -18.56
C GLN A 63 -1.24 -0.09 -17.28
N GLY A 64 -2.06 -0.04 -16.23
CA GLY A 64 -1.64 0.38 -14.91
C GLY A 64 -2.32 -0.43 -13.81
N SER A 65 -2.08 -0.02 -12.57
CA SER A 65 -2.77 -0.55 -11.40
C SER A 65 -3.78 0.48 -10.87
N GLY A 66 -4.77 -0.01 -10.16
CA GLY A 66 -5.70 0.82 -9.40
C GLY A 66 -6.14 0.09 -8.13
N PHE A 67 -6.94 0.76 -7.32
CA PHE A 67 -7.49 0.17 -6.11
C PHE A 67 -8.94 0.60 -5.91
N ILE A 68 -9.76 -0.34 -5.45
CA ILE A 68 -11.16 -0.09 -5.12
C ILE A 68 -11.20 0.62 -3.76
N VAL A 69 -11.79 1.82 -3.71
CA VAL A 69 -11.88 2.65 -2.49
C VAL A 69 -13.29 2.66 -1.89
N ARG A 70 -14.28 2.13 -2.59
CA ARG A 70 -15.66 2.00 -2.11
C ARG A 70 -16.28 0.70 -2.57
N GLU A 71 -17.09 0.10 -1.70
CA GLU A 71 -17.73 -1.21 -1.92
C GLU A 71 -18.70 -1.19 -3.10
N ASP A 72 -19.14 -0.01 -3.52
CA ASP A 72 -19.97 0.17 -4.70
C ASP A 72 -19.16 0.17 -6.02
N GLY A 73 -17.83 0.09 -5.98
CA GLY A 73 -16.99 -0.01 -7.17
C GLY A 73 -16.36 1.30 -7.65
N ALA A 74 -16.14 2.26 -6.75
CA ALA A 74 -15.25 3.38 -7.05
C ALA A 74 -13.79 2.92 -7.03
N ILE A 75 -13.07 3.16 -8.13
CA ILE A 75 -11.67 2.79 -8.31
C ILE A 75 -10.83 4.04 -8.50
N VAL A 76 -9.70 4.12 -7.81
CA VAL A 76 -8.69 5.14 -8.03
C VAL A 76 -7.56 4.57 -8.87
N THR A 77 -7.11 5.34 -9.86
CA THR A 77 -5.92 5.04 -10.68
C THR A 77 -5.31 6.34 -11.20
N ASN A 78 -4.28 6.23 -12.02
CA ASN A 78 -3.62 7.38 -12.61
C ASN A 78 -4.33 7.86 -13.88
N TYR A 79 -4.35 9.18 -14.09
CA TYR A 79 -4.95 9.79 -15.28
C TYR A 79 -4.19 9.42 -16.56
N HIS A 80 -2.87 9.35 -16.53
CA HIS A 80 -2.01 9.03 -17.67
C HIS A 80 -2.23 7.60 -18.16
N VAL A 81 -2.68 6.68 -17.28
CA VAL A 81 -3.00 5.31 -17.65
C VAL A 81 -4.15 5.28 -18.65
N ILE A 82 -5.09 6.21 -18.55
CA ILE A 82 -6.34 6.22 -19.34
C ILE A 82 -6.46 7.41 -20.30
N SER A 83 -5.50 8.34 -20.31
CA SER A 83 -5.63 9.66 -20.95
C SER A 83 -5.91 9.60 -22.46
N ASN A 84 -5.41 8.56 -23.13
CA ASN A 84 -5.61 8.32 -24.56
C ASN A 84 -6.56 7.13 -24.83
N ALA A 85 -7.27 6.65 -23.81
CA ALA A 85 -8.13 5.48 -23.91
C ALA A 85 -9.45 5.82 -24.58
N ARG A 86 -9.84 5.01 -25.57
CA ARG A 86 -11.22 4.98 -26.08
C ARG A 86 -12.09 4.03 -25.27
N ASN A 87 -11.52 2.93 -24.79
CA ASN A 87 -12.19 1.96 -23.95
C ASN A 87 -11.27 1.59 -22.77
N ILE A 88 -11.85 1.43 -21.58
CA ILE A 88 -11.15 1.08 -20.35
C ILE A 88 -11.80 -0.18 -19.79
N LYS A 89 -10.98 -1.20 -19.55
CA LYS A 89 -11.40 -2.42 -18.84
C LYS A 89 -10.66 -2.52 -17.52
N ILE A 90 -11.37 -3.00 -16.50
CA ILE A 90 -10.81 -3.26 -15.18
C ILE A 90 -10.76 -4.77 -14.98
N LYS A 91 -9.61 -5.31 -14.61
CA LYS A 91 -9.49 -6.70 -14.17
C LYS A 91 -9.44 -6.76 -12.64
N VAL A 92 -10.44 -7.41 -12.05
CA VAL A 92 -10.61 -7.64 -10.62
C VAL A 92 -10.47 -9.14 -10.36
N GLY A 93 -9.31 -9.56 -9.82
CA GLY A 93 -8.95 -10.98 -9.78
C GLY A 93 -8.96 -11.59 -11.19
N ASP A 94 -9.72 -12.66 -11.39
CA ASP A 94 -9.84 -13.31 -12.70
C ASP A 94 -10.90 -12.69 -13.62
N LYS A 95 -11.73 -11.77 -13.10
CA LYS A 95 -12.84 -11.18 -13.84
C LYS A 95 -12.40 -9.89 -14.51
N THR A 96 -12.80 -9.71 -15.77
CA THR A 96 -12.67 -8.43 -16.46
C THR A 96 -14.05 -7.78 -16.55
N VAL A 97 -14.15 -6.52 -16.13
CA VAL A 97 -15.38 -5.73 -16.12
C VAL A 97 -15.18 -4.43 -16.89
N ASP A 98 -16.26 -3.94 -17.48
CA ASP A 98 -16.27 -2.65 -18.15
C ASP A 98 -16.47 -1.51 -17.13
N VAL A 99 -15.90 -0.34 -17.43
CA VAL A 99 -16.11 0.88 -16.66
C VAL A 99 -17.49 1.45 -16.98
N GLU A 100 -18.33 1.65 -15.97
CA GLU A 100 -19.67 2.25 -16.12
C GLU A 100 -19.60 3.78 -16.28
N GLY A 101 -18.56 4.39 -15.72
CA GLY A 101 -18.41 5.84 -15.82
C GLY A 101 -17.15 6.37 -15.15
N LEU A 102 -16.98 7.68 -15.32
CA LEU A 102 -15.91 8.44 -14.73
C LEU A 102 -16.51 9.36 -13.67
N ILE A 103 -16.10 9.16 -12.41
CA ILE A 103 -16.59 9.93 -11.27
C ILE A 103 -15.85 11.28 -11.18
N HIS A 104 -14.54 11.25 -11.37
CA HIS A 104 -13.69 12.44 -11.23
C HIS A 104 -12.39 12.30 -12.02
N ILE A 105 -11.92 13.40 -12.61
CA ILE A 105 -10.56 13.53 -13.17
C ILE A 105 -9.90 14.72 -12.52
N ASP A 106 -8.65 14.52 -12.11
CA ASP A 106 -7.73 15.58 -11.77
C ASP A 106 -6.45 15.39 -12.58
N LYS A 107 -6.31 16.17 -13.66
CA LYS A 107 -5.18 16.05 -14.60
C LYS A 107 -3.88 16.56 -14.00
N GLU A 108 -3.95 17.71 -13.32
CA GLU A 108 -2.84 18.23 -12.54
C GLU A 108 -2.42 17.23 -11.47
N ASN A 109 -3.44 16.56 -10.94
CA ASN A 109 -3.60 15.41 -10.05
C ASN A 109 -2.84 14.12 -10.39
N ASP A 110 -2.55 13.83 -11.65
CA ASP A 110 -2.12 12.45 -11.91
C ASP A 110 -3.26 11.43 -11.69
N LEU A 111 -4.53 11.84 -11.55
CA LEU A 111 -5.55 11.09 -10.80
C LEU A 111 -6.87 10.97 -11.56
N VAL A 112 -7.47 9.77 -11.51
CA VAL A 112 -8.85 9.54 -11.96
C VAL A 112 -9.57 8.62 -10.99
N ILE A 113 -10.87 8.87 -10.84
CA ILE A 113 -11.80 7.99 -10.14
C ILE A 113 -12.78 7.41 -11.16
N LEU A 114 -12.71 6.08 -11.35
CA LEU A 114 -13.56 5.31 -12.24
C LEU A 114 -14.67 4.61 -11.45
N LYS A 115 -15.76 4.27 -12.13
CA LYS A 115 -16.87 3.49 -11.57
C LYS A 115 -17.00 2.18 -12.32
N ILE A 116 -17.09 1.08 -11.58
CA ILE A 116 -17.52 -0.22 -12.10
C ILE A 116 -18.81 -0.66 -11.40
N LYS A 117 -19.51 -1.61 -12.02
CA LYS A 117 -20.67 -2.26 -11.42
C LYS A 117 -20.24 -3.20 -10.30
N GLY A 118 -20.85 -3.07 -9.13
CA GLY A 118 -20.69 -4.04 -8.05
C GLY A 118 -21.23 -3.53 -6.72
N GLU A 119 -21.42 -4.48 -5.81
CA GLU A 119 -21.78 -4.23 -4.41
C GLU A 119 -20.91 -5.15 -3.55
N ASN A 120 -20.59 -4.71 -2.33
CA ASN A 120 -19.72 -5.45 -1.40
C ASN A 120 -18.35 -5.81 -2.01
N LEU A 121 -17.82 -4.95 -2.88
CA LEU A 121 -16.49 -5.15 -3.46
C LEU A 121 -15.41 -4.96 -2.37
N PRO A 122 -14.30 -5.72 -2.43
CA PRO A 122 -13.19 -5.52 -1.50
C PRO A 122 -12.60 -4.12 -1.68
N THR A 123 -12.38 -3.41 -0.59
CA THR A 123 -11.84 -2.03 -0.62
C THR A 123 -10.54 -1.92 0.15
N VAL A 124 -9.63 -1.07 -0.32
CA VAL A 124 -8.55 -0.57 0.52
C VAL A 124 -9.07 0.54 1.42
N ARG A 125 -8.63 0.57 2.67
CA ARG A 125 -8.83 1.77 3.50
C ARG A 125 -7.89 2.86 3.03
N LEU A 126 -8.25 4.10 3.30
CA LEU A 126 -7.41 5.26 2.99
C LEU A 126 -6.73 5.77 4.25
N GLY A 127 -5.52 6.25 4.05
CA GLY A 127 -4.69 6.75 5.10
C GLY A 127 -4.83 8.23 5.39
N ASP A 128 -4.42 8.61 6.60
CA ASP A 128 -4.15 9.98 6.99
C ASP A 128 -2.64 10.24 6.95
N ILE A 129 -2.21 11.14 6.06
CA ILE A 129 -0.80 11.50 5.87
C ILE A 129 -0.21 12.27 7.06
N GLU A 130 -1.03 12.99 7.82
CA GLU A 130 -0.58 13.77 8.98
C GLU A 130 -0.11 12.86 10.12
N LYS A 131 -0.47 11.58 10.05
CA LYS A 131 -0.01 10.54 10.99
C LYS A 131 1.20 9.77 10.48
N ALA A 132 1.63 9.98 9.22
CA ALA A 132 2.75 9.27 8.64
C ALA A 132 4.08 9.85 9.16
N SER A 133 5.04 8.97 9.43
CA SER A 133 6.35 9.34 9.97
C SER A 133 7.49 8.72 9.17
N VAL A 134 8.52 9.51 8.87
CA VAL A 134 9.75 8.98 8.23
C VAL A 134 10.34 7.85 9.07
N GLY A 135 10.77 6.77 8.42
CA GLY A 135 11.24 5.54 9.03
C GLY A 135 10.16 4.48 9.21
N GLU A 136 8.88 4.81 8.97
CA GLU A 136 7.81 3.81 8.95
C GLU A 136 7.98 2.80 7.83
N LYS A 137 7.58 1.56 8.12
CA LYS A 137 7.56 0.50 7.12
C LYS A 137 6.39 0.69 6.15
N VAL A 138 6.65 0.42 4.87
CA VAL A 138 5.69 0.61 3.77
C VAL A 138 5.68 -0.58 2.82
N TYR A 139 4.56 -0.84 2.16
CA TYR A 139 4.37 -2.05 1.36
C TYR A 139 3.67 -1.78 0.04
N VAL A 140 4.37 -1.72 -1.09
CA VAL A 140 3.69 -1.46 -2.37
C VAL A 140 3.08 -2.76 -2.90
N ILE A 141 1.75 -2.78 -3.04
CA ILE A 141 1.06 -3.81 -3.82
C ILE A 141 0.76 -3.24 -5.21
N SER A 142 1.18 -3.95 -6.25
CA SER A 142 0.93 -3.58 -7.64
C SER A 142 0.64 -4.80 -8.49
N SER A 143 0.11 -4.60 -9.69
CA SER A 143 -0.17 -5.66 -10.67
C SER A 143 0.64 -5.40 -11.95
N PRO A 144 1.93 -5.78 -11.98
CA PRO A 144 2.81 -5.54 -13.12
C PRO A 144 2.32 -6.26 -14.38
N GLN A 145 2.78 -5.80 -15.54
CA GLN A 145 2.44 -6.39 -16.84
C GLN A 145 2.74 -7.90 -16.85
N GLY A 146 1.68 -8.73 -16.90
CA GLY A 146 1.77 -10.19 -17.02
C GLY A 146 1.82 -10.98 -15.70
N PHE A 147 1.81 -10.34 -14.53
CA PHE A 147 1.84 -11.03 -13.24
C PHE A 147 0.56 -10.80 -12.43
N GLU A 148 0.20 -11.80 -11.60
CA GLU A 148 -0.72 -11.58 -10.47
C GLU A 148 -0.10 -10.59 -9.47
N ASN A 149 -0.92 -10.04 -8.57
CA ASN A 149 -0.51 -8.98 -7.64
C ASN A 149 0.84 -9.28 -6.97
N THR A 150 1.77 -8.35 -7.07
CA THR A 150 3.09 -8.39 -6.43
C THR A 150 3.12 -7.45 -5.24
N ILE A 151 3.84 -7.83 -4.19
CA ILE A 151 4.12 -6.98 -3.03
C ILE A 151 5.62 -6.71 -2.92
N SER A 152 5.98 -5.47 -2.60
CA SER A 152 7.34 -5.07 -2.25
C SER A 152 7.32 -4.33 -0.91
N GLU A 153 8.43 -4.40 -0.18
CA GLU A 153 8.60 -3.79 1.14
C GLU A 153 9.66 -2.68 1.06
N GLY A 154 9.49 -1.66 1.89
CA GLY A 154 10.48 -0.61 2.10
C GLY A 154 10.14 0.25 3.31
N ILE A 155 10.65 1.47 3.31
CA ILE A 155 10.34 2.49 4.32
C ILE A 155 9.87 3.79 3.68
N LEU A 156 9.13 4.59 4.45
CA LEU A 156 8.89 6.00 4.17
C LEU A 156 10.19 6.76 4.46
N SER A 157 10.92 7.15 3.43
CA SER A 157 12.23 7.79 3.54
C SER A 157 12.16 9.32 3.61
N GLY A 158 11.05 9.92 3.20
CA GLY A 158 10.88 11.37 3.23
C GLY A 158 9.43 11.79 3.03
N ILE A 159 9.08 12.93 3.64
CA ILE A 159 7.84 13.64 3.37
C ILE A 159 8.25 15.06 2.96
N TRP A 160 7.91 15.45 1.74
CA TRP A 160 8.31 16.74 1.18
C TRP A 160 7.07 17.57 0.86
N GLU A 161 7.09 18.84 1.20
CA GLU A 161 6.09 19.79 0.75
C GLU A 161 6.65 20.57 -0.43
N ILE A 162 5.91 20.61 -1.54
CA ILE A 162 6.32 21.37 -2.71
C ILE A 162 6.03 22.85 -2.43
N VAL A 163 7.10 23.63 -2.26
CA VAL A 163 7.03 25.08 -1.98
C VAL A 163 6.14 25.79 -2.99
N GLY A 164 5.24 26.65 -2.49
CA GLY A 164 4.29 27.39 -3.32
C GLY A 164 3.03 26.58 -3.68
N THR A 165 2.85 25.40 -3.10
CA THR A 165 1.67 24.58 -3.28
C THR A 165 1.28 23.90 -1.96
N ASN A 166 0.03 23.43 -1.83
CA ASN A 166 -0.39 22.58 -0.71
C ASN A 166 -0.11 21.09 -1.00
N LYS A 167 0.97 20.78 -1.73
CA LYS A 167 1.26 19.44 -2.22
C LYS A 167 2.29 18.74 -1.35
N LYS A 168 1.90 17.58 -0.78
CA LYS A 168 2.83 16.66 -0.10
C LYS A 168 3.22 15.51 -1.00
N ILE A 169 4.50 15.20 -1.00
CA ILE A 169 5.14 14.09 -1.69
C ILE A 169 5.62 13.10 -0.64
N LEU A 170 5.32 11.83 -0.86
CA LEU A 170 5.87 10.74 -0.06
C LEU A 170 7.04 10.12 -0.83
N GLN A 171 8.18 9.99 -0.17
CA GLN A 171 9.33 9.30 -0.73
C GLN A 171 9.46 7.95 -0.05
N ILE A 172 9.57 6.88 -0.85
CA ILE A 172 9.73 5.54 -0.30
C ILE A 172 10.90 4.80 -0.93
N THR A 173 11.36 3.77 -0.23
CA THR A 173 12.38 2.85 -0.75
C THR A 173 11.81 1.58 -1.37
N ALA A 174 10.53 1.28 -1.18
CA ALA A 174 9.94 0.07 -1.74
C ALA A 174 9.91 0.14 -3.28
N PRO A 175 10.37 -0.90 -3.99
CA PRO A 175 10.33 -0.94 -5.45
C PRO A 175 8.91 -0.81 -6.00
N VAL A 176 8.74 0.04 -7.03
CA VAL A 176 7.49 0.19 -7.79
C VAL A 176 7.72 -0.30 -9.22
N SER A 177 6.83 -1.15 -9.74
CA SER A 177 7.00 -1.77 -11.07
C SER A 177 6.75 -0.80 -12.23
N ARG A 178 7.27 -1.11 -13.44
CA ARG A 178 7.10 -0.29 -14.66
C ARG A 178 5.66 -0.08 -15.10
N ALA A 179 4.73 -0.96 -14.76
CA ALA A 179 3.30 -0.72 -15.01
C ALA A 179 2.72 0.40 -14.12
N GLY A 180 3.41 0.77 -13.03
CA GLY A 180 3.16 1.97 -12.24
C GLY A 180 4.15 3.11 -12.52
N GLN A 181 5.10 2.93 -13.44
CA GLN A 181 6.15 3.91 -13.76
C GLN A 181 6.30 4.10 -15.27
N TRP A 182 5.57 5.06 -15.83
CA TRP A 182 6.03 5.75 -17.04
C TRP A 182 5.90 7.26 -16.85
N GLN A 183 6.66 7.77 -15.88
CA GLN A 183 7.53 8.97 -15.94
C GLN A 183 7.97 9.34 -14.51
N PHE A 184 8.97 8.64 -13.95
CA PHE A 184 9.56 8.99 -12.66
C PHE A 184 11.07 9.20 -12.80
N LYS A 185 11.49 10.47 -12.86
CA LYS A 185 12.90 10.84 -12.62
C LYS A 185 13.14 10.81 -11.11
N ARG A 186 13.76 9.72 -10.64
CA ARG A 186 14.18 9.42 -9.25
C ARG A 186 13.02 9.10 -8.30
N GLY A 187 13.20 8.05 -7.50
CA GLY A 187 12.22 7.48 -6.56
C GLY A 187 11.52 8.49 -5.67
N VAL A 188 10.42 9.03 -6.17
CA VAL A 188 9.51 9.99 -5.58
C VAL A 188 8.13 9.41 -5.87
N ILE A 189 7.31 9.10 -4.84
CA ILE A 189 5.89 8.86 -5.10
C ILE A 189 5.28 10.23 -5.28
N ASP A 190 5.02 10.58 -6.54
CA ASP A 190 4.20 11.72 -6.84
C ASP A 190 2.77 11.40 -6.37
N LYS A 191 2.47 12.06 -5.25
CA LYS A 191 1.17 12.64 -4.92
C LYS A 191 0.14 11.77 -4.19
N TRP A 192 -0.11 12.21 -2.95
CA TRP A 192 -1.40 12.12 -2.31
C TRP A 192 -1.99 13.52 -2.14
N ILE A 193 -2.75 13.95 -3.14
CA ILE A 193 -3.62 15.13 -3.09
C ILE A 193 -4.83 14.76 -3.91
N GLY A 194 -5.61 13.91 -3.27
CA GLY A 194 -7.00 13.72 -3.61
C GLY A 194 -7.85 13.94 -2.38
N GLU A 195 -7.37 14.57 -1.29
CA GLU A 195 -8.18 14.71 -0.08
C GLU A 195 -9.55 15.29 -0.38
N GLU A 196 -9.65 16.34 -1.21
CA GLU A 196 -10.94 16.95 -1.54
C GLU A 196 -11.81 16.03 -2.44
N ALA A 197 -11.20 15.34 -3.40
CA ALA A 197 -11.90 14.41 -4.30
C ALA A 197 -12.33 13.11 -3.59
N LEU A 198 -11.47 12.57 -2.74
CA LEU A 198 -11.70 11.40 -1.88
C LEU A 198 -12.65 11.74 -0.74
N LYS A 199 -12.58 12.92 -0.12
CA LYS A 199 -13.57 13.41 0.86
C LYS A 199 -14.96 13.51 0.22
N ARG A 200 -15.06 14.07 -0.99
CA ARG A 200 -16.33 14.11 -1.76
C ARG A 200 -16.87 12.72 -2.09
N VAL A 201 -15.99 11.75 -2.30
CA VAL A 201 -16.35 10.35 -2.59
C VAL A 201 -16.66 9.54 -1.31
N THR A 202 -16.11 9.89 -0.15
CA THR A 202 -16.26 9.18 1.13
C THR A 202 -17.30 9.77 2.10
N GLN A 203 -17.75 11.02 1.89
CA GLN A 203 -18.65 11.72 2.83
C GLN A 203 -20.11 11.22 2.87
N ASN A 204 -20.49 10.16 2.15
CA ASN A 204 -21.84 9.60 2.22
C ASN A 204 -21.90 8.35 3.12
N LYS A 205 -22.12 8.62 4.42
CA LYS A 205 -22.63 7.77 5.52
C LYS A 205 -21.64 7.09 6.49
N ARG A 206 -21.86 7.49 7.76
CA ARG A 206 -21.54 6.92 9.08
C ARG A 206 -20.24 7.37 9.75
N THR A 207 -20.45 8.11 10.83
CA THR A 207 -19.58 8.39 11.97
C THR A 207 -18.98 7.10 12.53
N TYR A 208 -17.65 7.00 12.61
CA TYR A 208 -16.98 5.86 13.26
C TYR A 208 -16.01 6.34 14.35
N SER A 209 -15.98 5.56 15.43
CA SER A 209 -15.46 5.87 16.79
C SER A 209 -13.95 6.12 16.88
N LYS A 210 -13.58 7.06 17.77
CA LYS A 210 -12.24 7.64 18.05
C LYS A 210 -11.12 6.67 18.48
N LYS A 211 -11.30 5.33 18.47
CA LYS A 211 -10.33 4.39 19.07
C LYS A 211 -9.70 3.36 18.11
N GLN A 212 -10.01 3.40 16.82
CA GLN A 212 -9.46 2.47 15.83
C GLN A 212 -9.26 3.18 14.49
N MET A 213 -8.10 3.81 14.28
CA MET A 213 -7.72 4.37 12.99
C MET A 213 -6.28 3.97 12.65
N LYS A 214 -6.12 2.80 12.03
CA LYS A 214 -4.92 2.43 11.28
C LYS A 214 -5.19 2.69 9.78
N THR A 215 -4.52 3.73 9.30
CA THR A 215 -4.37 4.21 7.92
C THR A 215 -3.86 3.10 6.99
N ILE A 216 -4.50 2.87 5.84
CA ILE A 216 -3.95 2.06 4.72
C ILE A 216 -3.64 2.98 3.54
N TYR A 217 -2.44 2.92 2.99
CA TYR A 217 -2.10 3.31 1.60
C TYR A 217 -1.30 2.17 0.95
N SER A 218 -1.74 0.91 1.08
CA SER A 218 -0.81 -0.22 1.04
C SER A 218 0.49 0.16 1.77
N MET A 219 0.32 0.51 3.04
CA MET A 219 1.35 0.83 4.00
C MET A 219 0.65 0.47 5.30
N GLU A 220 0.95 -0.70 5.84
CA GLU A 220 0.41 -1.13 7.12
C GLU A 220 1.57 -1.07 8.13
N LYS A 221 1.41 -0.19 9.12
CA LYS A 221 2.33 0.01 10.24
C LYS A 221 1.92 -0.88 11.41
N ILE A 222 2.90 -1.49 12.10
CA ILE A 222 2.74 -2.04 13.46
C ILE A 222 2.31 -0.92 14.41
#